data_AF-A0A933U8G1-F1
#
_entry.id   AF-A0A933U8G1-F1
#
_cell.length_a   1.000
_cell.length_b   1.000
_cell.length_c   1.000
_cell.angle_alpha   90.00
_cell.angle_beta   90.00
_cell.angle_gamma   90.00
#
_symmetry.space_group_name_H-M   'P 1'
#
loop_
_entity.id
_entity.type
_entity.pdbx_description
1 polymer ?
#
loop_
_entity_poly.entity_id
_entity_poly.type
_entity_poly.pdbx_seq_one_letter_code
_entity_poly.pdbx_strand_id
1 'polypeptide(L)'
;MKPTPIRTLQVILGALIAGLLSFTAVAVFVRTSIGGVGSGAPVDLLALVVLVLFAGMGGVYFMVRRSMLAAARAKRESALALVRQELVPIELQRLTLLGAALAEGPGLLGTVVVLIGGSWFLLAAPVIAMLCILFQMPSRERMEALLRESH
;
A
#
# COMPACT_ATOMS: atom_id res chain seq x y z
N MET A 1 16.44 3.74 -13.11
CA MET A 1 16.06 2.60 -12.26
C MET A 1 16.25 1.34 -13.09
N LYS A 2 16.93 0.30 -12.59
CA LYS A 2 17.08 -0.96 -13.33
C LYS A 2 15.84 -1.85 -13.08
N PRO A 3 15.41 -2.69 -14.04
CA PRO A 3 14.39 -3.71 -13.79
C PRO A 3 14.80 -4.58 -12.62
N THR A 4 13.85 -4.94 -11.76
CA THR A 4 14.12 -5.72 -10.55
C THR A 4 13.39 -7.06 -10.60
N PRO A 5 13.93 -8.10 -9.93
CA PRO A 5 13.25 -9.37 -9.82
C PRO A 5 11.91 -9.26 -9.09
N ILE A 6 10.92 -10.03 -9.52
CA ILE A 6 9.60 -10.10 -8.88
C ILE A 6 9.71 -10.40 -7.39
N ARG A 7 10.58 -11.37 -7.04
CA ARG A 7 10.81 -11.77 -5.64
C ARG A 7 11.31 -10.62 -4.77
N THR A 8 12.14 -9.73 -5.32
CA THR A 8 12.63 -8.56 -4.58
C THR A 8 11.49 -7.63 -4.20
N LEU A 9 10.55 -7.36 -5.12
CA LEU A 9 9.36 -6.57 -4.78
C LEU A 9 8.48 -7.30 -3.78
N GLN A 10 8.26 -8.61 -3.93
CA GLN A 10 7.45 -9.39 -2.97
C GLN A 10 8.03 -9.32 -1.55
N VAL A 11 9.36 -9.40 -1.41
CA VAL A 11 10.04 -9.24 -0.12
C VAL A 11 9.87 -7.83 0.44
N ILE A 12 10.00 -6.79 -0.39
CA ILE A 12 9.78 -5.39 0.04
C ILE A 12 8.35 -5.20 0.53
N LEU A 13 7.35 -5.65 -0.24
CA LEU A 13 5.95 -5.54 0.16
C LEU A 13 5.62 -6.38 1.40
N GLY A 14 6.20 -7.58 1.49
CA GLY A 14 6.09 -8.43 2.68
C GLY A 14 6.67 -7.75 3.92
N ALA A 15 7.81 -7.09 3.80
CA ALA A 15 8.42 -6.32 4.88
C ALA A 15 7.54 -5.13 5.30
N LEU A 16 6.92 -4.42 4.36
CA LEU A 16 5.97 -3.33 4.66
C LEU A 16 4.75 -3.85 5.43
N ILE A 17 4.15 -4.97 4.99
CA ILE A 17 3.03 -5.60 5.71
C ILE A 17 3.46 -6.02 7.12
N ALA A 18 4.63 -6.67 7.26
CA ALA A 18 5.14 -7.10 8.55
C ALA A 18 5.42 -5.91 9.49
N GLY A 19 5.99 -4.81 8.97
CA GLY A 19 6.21 -3.58 9.72
C GLY A 19 4.88 -2.98 10.21
N LEU A 20 3.90 -2.84 9.31
CA LEU A 20 2.58 -2.34 9.66
C LEU A 20 1.89 -3.21 10.72
N LEU A 21 1.93 -4.54 10.55
CA LEU A 21 1.39 -5.50 11.50
C LEU A 21 2.07 -5.38 12.88
N SER A 22 3.40 -5.32 12.93
CA SER A 22 4.15 -5.17 14.19
C SER A 22 3.82 -3.86 14.89
N PHE A 23 3.70 -2.75 14.14
CA PHE A 23 3.38 -1.45 14.70
C PHE A 23 1.95 -1.43 15.25
N THR A 24 1.00 -2.00 14.52
CA THR A 24 -0.38 -2.17 15.00
C THR A 24 -0.45 -3.05 16.24
N ALA A 25 0.28 -4.17 16.29
CA ALA A 25 0.33 -5.03 17.46
C ALA A 25 0.87 -4.31 18.70
N VAL A 26 1.98 -3.57 18.54
CA VAL A 26 2.55 -2.75 19.62
C VAL A 26 1.57 -1.67 20.06
N ALA A 27 0.92 -0.98 19.13
CA ALA A 27 -0.05 0.06 19.46
C ALA A 27 -1.25 -0.48 20.26
N VAL A 28 -1.78 -1.65 19.88
CA VAL A 28 -2.86 -2.33 20.61
C VAL A 28 -2.39 -2.77 21.99
N PHE A 29 -1.20 -3.36 22.09
CA PHE A 29 -0.62 -3.78 23.36
C PHE A 29 -0.43 -2.60 24.33
N VAL A 30 0.16 -1.51 23.85
CA VAL A 30 0.36 -0.29 24.66
C VAL A 30 -1.00 0.26 25.11
N ARG A 31 -1.95 0.42 24.19
CA ARG A 31 -3.29 0.95 24.52
C ARG A 31 -4.03 0.10 25.55
N THR A 32 -3.93 -1.22 25.46
CA THR A 32 -4.60 -2.13 26.41
C THR A 32 -3.90 -2.19 27.76
N SER A 33 -2.58 -1.98 27.80
CA SER A 33 -1.78 -2.10 29.02
C SER A 33 -1.77 -0.83 29.87
N ILE A 34 -1.66 0.34 29.24
CA ILE A 34 -1.50 1.62 29.95
C ILE A 34 -2.61 2.64 29.61
N GLY A 35 -3.60 2.26 28.81
CA GLY A 35 -4.62 3.18 28.30
C GLY A 35 -4.15 3.99 27.10
N GLY A 36 -4.99 4.90 26.60
CA GLY A 36 -4.61 5.79 25.52
C GLY A 36 -3.50 6.76 25.96
N VAL A 37 -2.51 7.00 25.09
CA VAL A 37 -1.32 7.81 25.43
C VAL A 37 -1.66 9.30 25.65
N GLY A 38 -2.92 9.72 25.47
CA GLY A 38 -3.43 11.02 25.89
C GLY A 38 -2.74 12.19 25.17
N SER A 39 -3.17 12.53 23.96
CA SER A 39 -2.51 13.55 23.15
C SER A 39 -3.09 14.97 23.28
N GLY A 40 -4.20 15.15 23.99
CA GLY A 40 -4.97 16.42 23.99
C GLY A 40 -5.53 16.81 22.61
N ALA A 41 -5.34 15.97 21.59
CA ALA A 41 -5.78 16.24 20.22
C ALA A 41 -7.25 15.84 20.03
N PRO A 42 -8.00 16.55 19.17
CA PRO A 42 -9.37 16.19 18.83
C PRO A 42 -9.38 14.90 18.00
N VAL A 43 -9.53 13.77 18.69
CA VAL A 43 -9.38 12.44 18.09
C VAL A 43 -10.41 12.13 17.01
N ASP A 44 -11.60 12.74 17.12
CA ASP A 44 -12.66 12.67 16.09
C ASP A 44 -12.26 13.37 14.79
N LEU A 45 -11.53 14.50 14.90
CA LEU A 45 -11.00 15.20 13.73
C LEU A 45 -9.91 14.37 13.04
N LEU A 46 -9.08 13.68 13.82
CA LEU A 46 -8.08 12.77 13.26
C LEU A 46 -8.70 11.56 12.55
N ALA A 47 -9.84 11.03 13.03
CA ALA A 47 -10.59 9.99 12.34
C ALA A 47 -11.06 10.47 10.95
N LEU A 48 -11.56 11.71 10.86
CA LEU A 48 -11.94 12.32 9.59
C LEU A 48 -10.73 12.53 8.67
N VAL A 49 -9.59 12.94 9.20
CA VAL A 49 -8.33 13.05 8.44
C VAL A 49 -7.92 11.70 7.86
N VAL A 50 -7.98 10.61 8.64
CA VAL A 50 -7.67 9.25 8.14
C VAL A 50 -8.59 8.88 6.97
N LEU A 51 -9.90 9.14 7.10
CA LEU A 51 -10.87 8.85 6.04
C LEU A 51 -10.59 9.65 4.76
N VAL A 52 -10.36 10.97 4.89
CA VAL A 52 -10.06 11.85 3.76
C VAL A 52 -8.76 11.43 3.07
N LEU A 53 -7.74 11.05 3.84
CA LEU A 53 -6.48 10.57 3.29
C LEU A 53 -6.66 9.25 2.53
N PHE A 54 -7.41 8.28 3.07
CA PHE A 54 -7.71 7.05 2.33
C PHE A 54 -8.42 7.33 1.01
N ALA A 55 -9.46 8.16 1.02
CA ALA A 55 -10.21 8.52 -0.17
C ALA A 55 -9.34 9.27 -1.19
N GLY A 56 -8.58 10.27 -0.73
CA GLY A 56 -7.70 11.08 -1.58
C GLY A 56 -6.57 10.27 -2.20
N MET A 57 -5.92 9.40 -1.41
CA MET A 57 -4.85 8.53 -1.89
C MET A 57 -5.36 7.48 -2.89
N GLY A 58 -6.59 6.99 -2.72
CA GLY A 58 -7.26 6.17 -3.73
C GLY A 58 -7.37 6.90 -5.07
N GLY A 59 -7.84 8.15 -5.07
CA GLY A 59 -7.92 8.98 -6.27
C GLY A 59 -6.56 9.18 -6.95
N VAL A 60 -5.53 9.56 -6.18
CA VAL A 60 -4.16 9.73 -6.68
C VAL A 60 -3.62 8.42 -7.27
N TYR A 61 -3.83 7.29 -6.58
CA TYR A 61 -3.41 5.98 -7.05
C TYR A 61 -4.05 5.63 -8.39
N PHE A 62 -5.37 5.83 -8.55
CA PHE A 62 -6.05 5.55 -9.82
C PHE A 62 -5.53 6.41 -10.97
N MET A 63 -5.26 7.70 -10.73
CA MET A 63 -4.68 8.59 -11.73
C MET A 63 -3.30 8.13 -12.17
N VAL A 64 -2.41 7.79 -11.22
CA VAL A 64 -1.06 7.32 -11.53
C VAL A 64 -1.07 5.93 -12.16
N ARG A 65 -1.97 5.04 -11.71
CA ARG A 65 -2.16 3.71 -12.29
C ARG A 65 -2.48 3.79 -13.77
N ARG A 66 -3.39 4.69 -14.17
CA ARG A 66 -3.76 4.86 -15.58
C ARG A 66 -2.58 5.30 -16.43
N SER A 67 -1.78 6.28 -15.97
CA SER A 67 -0.64 6.79 -16.74
C SER A 67 0.50 5.77 -16.84
N MET A 68 0.83 5.07 -15.74
CA MET A 68 1.91 4.08 -15.71
C MET A 68 1.55 2.82 -16.50
N LEU A 69 0.29 2.37 -16.46
CA LEU A 69 -0.16 1.25 -17.29
C LEU A 69 -0.15 1.61 -18.78
N ALA A 70 -0.56 2.82 -19.15
CA ALA A 70 -0.46 3.28 -20.53
C ALA A 70 1.00 3.30 -21.03
N ALA A 71 1.93 3.79 -20.19
CA ALA A 71 3.36 3.79 -20.50
C ALA A 71 3.94 2.37 -20.62
N ALA A 72 3.56 1.45 -19.74
CA ALA A 72 3.98 0.05 -19.81
C ALA A 72 3.44 -0.64 -21.07
N ARG A 73 2.19 -0.34 -21.46
CA ARG A 73 1.54 -0.87 -22.66
C ARG A 73 2.15 -0.31 -23.95
N ALA A 74 2.60 0.94 -23.97
CA ALA A 74 3.33 1.49 -25.12
C ALA A 74 4.63 0.70 -25.42
N LYS A 75 5.18 0.01 -24.41
CA LYS A 75 6.38 -0.84 -24.51
C LYS A 75 6.04 -2.32 -24.30
N ARG A 76 4.85 -2.77 -24.71
CA ARG A 76 4.30 -4.09 -24.38
C ARG A 76 5.25 -5.25 -24.70
N GLU A 77 5.88 -5.27 -25.87
CA GLU A 77 6.75 -6.38 -26.28
C GLU A 77 7.99 -6.51 -25.38
N SER A 78 8.67 -5.40 -25.12
CA SER A 78 9.83 -5.38 -24.23
C SER A 78 9.43 -5.61 -22.78
N ALA A 79 8.27 -5.10 -22.34
CA ALA A 79 7.72 -5.37 -21.02
C ALA A 79 7.38 -6.86 -20.82
N LEU A 80 6.78 -7.52 -21.81
CA LEU A 80 6.49 -8.96 -21.76
C LEU A 80 7.78 -9.79 -21.77
N ALA A 81 8.80 -9.38 -22.54
CA ALA A 81 10.10 -10.04 -22.52
C ALA A 81 10.75 -9.99 -21.12
N LEU A 82 10.66 -8.85 -20.44
CA LEU A 82 11.12 -8.70 -19.05
C LEU A 82 10.34 -9.60 -18.09
N VAL A 83 9.00 -9.63 -18.18
CA VAL A 83 8.17 -10.46 -17.30
C VAL A 83 8.46 -11.96 -17.48
N ARG A 84 8.75 -12.41 -18.71
CA ARG A 84 9.18 -13.80 -18.98
C ARG A 84 10.51 -14.16 -18.32
N GLN A 85 11.37 -13.17 -18.06
CA GLN A 85 12.63 -13.31 -17.32
C GLN A 85 12.45 -13.10 -15.80
N GLU A 86 11.21 -13.10 -15.30
CA GLU A 86 10.90 -12.79 -13.89
C GLU A 86 11.37 -11.39 -13.45
N LEU A 87 11.43 -10.44 -14.39
CA LEU A 87 11.74 -9.04 -14.12
C LEU A 87 10.49 -8.18 -14.23
N VAL A 88 10.37 -7.22 -13.31
CA VAL A 88 9.28 -6.25 -13.31
C VAL A 88 9.66 -5.06 -14.20
N PRO A 89 8.85 -4.69 -15.21
CA PRO A 89 9.01 -3.44 -15.95
C PRO A 89 9.02 -2.24 -14.99
N ILE A 90 9.88 -1.25 -15.26
CA ILE A 90 10.13 -0.12 -14.34
C ILE A 90 8.83 0.63 -14.01
N GLU A 91 7.95 0.78 -14.98
CA GLU A 91 6.65 1.43 -14.86
C GLU A 91 5.74 0.69 -13.87
N LEU A 92 5.69 -0.65 -13.95
CA LEU A 92 4.92 -1.49 -13.03
C LEU A 92 5.56 -1.54 -11.64
N GLN A 93 6.89 -1.58 -11.57
CA GLN A 93 7.63 -1.52 -10.30
C GLN A 93 7.31 -0.23 -9.55
N ARG A 94 7.36 0.93 -10.23
CA ARG A 94 7.03 2.23 -9.64
C ARG A 94 5.58 2.27 -9.18
N LEU A 95 4.66 1.75 -9.99
CA LEU A 95 3.25 1.71 -9.64
C LEU A 95 3.01 0.89 -8.37
N THR A 96 3.62 -0.29 -8.26
CA THR A 96 3.49 -1.16 -7.08
C THR A 96 4.09 -0.52 -5.83
N LEU A 97 5.29 0.07 -5.92
CA LEU A 97 5.92 0.71 -4.76
C LEU A 97 5.15 1.97 -4.31
N LEU A 98 4.73 2.81 -5.27
CA LEU A 98 3.96 4.01 -4.97
C LEU A 98 2.62 3.65 -4.34
N GLY A 99 1.90 2.67 -4.90
CA GLY A 99 0.62 2.26 -4.35
C GLY A 99 0.74 1.57 -2.99
N ALA A 100 1.84 0.89 -2.70
CA ALA A 100 2.12 0.38 -1.37
C ALA A 100 2.36 1.52 -0.37
N ALA A 101 3.20 2.50 -0.73
CA ALA A 101 3.48 3.66 0.13
C ALA A 101 2.22 4.52 0.37
N LEU A 102 1.38 4.69 -0.64
CA LEU A 102 0.08 5.39 -0.52
C LEU A 102 -0.89 4.62 0.39
N ALA A 103 -0.87 3.28 0.40
CA ALA A 103 -1.71 2.52 1.31
C ALA A 103 -1.17 2.57 2.75
N GLU A 104 0.15 2.51 2.93
CA GLU A 104 0.82 2.46 4.22
C GLU A 104 0.54 3.70 5.09
N GLY A 105 0.65 4.91 4.52
CA GLY A 105 0.52 6.16 5.27
C GLY A 105 -0.77 6.27 6.10
N PRO A 106 -1.97 6.13 5.48
CA PRO A 106 -3.23 6.14 6.19
C PRO A 106 -3.39 4.95 7.17
N GLY A 107 -2.82 3.79 6.85
CA GLY A 107 -2.81 2.62 7.74
C GLY A 107 -2.03 2.87 9.04
N LEU A 108 -0.84 3.47 8.94
CA LEU A 108 -0.04 3.88 10.07
C LEU A 108 -0.75 4.99 10.87
N LEU A 109 -1.32 5.99 10.19
CA LEU A 109 -2.03 7.07 10.86
C LEU A 109 -3.22 6.53 11.67
N GLY A 110 -4.04 5.64 11.11
CA GLY A 110 -5.12 5.00 11.85
C GLY A 110 -4.63 4.25 13.09
N THR A 111 -3.50 3.56 12.98
CA THR A 111 -2.85 2.90 14.13
C THR A 111 -2.43 3.91 15.22
N VAL A 112 -1.82 5.03 14.82
CA VAL A 112 -1.42 6.10 15.76
C VAL A 112 -2.64 6.72 16.44
N VAL A 113 -3.73 6.97 15.69
CA VAL A 113 -4.96 7.54 16.25
C VAL A 113 -5.58 6.59 17.27
N VAL A 114 -5.55 5.27 17.02
CA VAL A 114 -5.93 4.27 18.02
C VAL A 114 -5.03 4.39 19.26
N LEU A 115 -3.70 4.41 19.08
CA LEU A 115 -2.75 4.47 20.19
C LEU A 115 -2.99 5.67 21.14
N ILE A 116 -3.28 6.85 20.59
CA ILE A 116 -3.49 8.07 21.39
C ILE A 116 -4.90 8.19 22.01
N GLY A 117 -5.77 7.20 21.82
CA GLY A 117 -7.09 7.12 22.47
C GLY A 117 -8.30 7.20 21.53
N GLY A 118 -8.12 7.12 20.22
CA GLY A 118 -9.21 7.20 19.24
C GLY A 118 -10.13 6.00 19.23
N SER A 119 -11.11 5.96 18.32
CA SER A 119 -12.01 4.81 18.24
C SER A 119 -11.28 3.53 17.77
N TRP A 120 -11.64 2.37 18.36
CA TRP A 120 -11.08 1.07 17.96
C TRP A 120 -11.37 0.70 16.51
N PHE A 121 -12.46 1.22 15.92
CA PHE A 121 -12.78 0.98 14.51
C PHE A 121 -11.71 1.50 13.56
N LEU A 122 -10.84 2.44 14.00
CA LEU A 122 -9.72 2.92 13.20
C LEU A 122 -8.61 1.86 13.01
N LEU A 123 -8.67 0.71 13.70
CA LEU A 123 -7.88 -0.46 13.35
C LEU A 123 -8.25 -1.04 11.97
N ALA A 124 -9.40 -0.67 11.41
CA ALA A 124 -9.72 -1.02 10.02
C ALA A 124 -8.71 -0.39 9.04
N ALA A 125 -8.14 0.77 9.35
CA ALA A 125 -7.17 1.45 8.50
C ALA A 125 -5.92 0.60 8.20
N PRO A 126 -5.13 0.13 9.20
CA PRO A 126 -3.98 -0.72 8.92
C PRO A 126 -4.37 -2.05 8.26
N VAL A 127 -5.54 -2.62 8.56
CA VAL A 127 -6.04 -3.83 7.90
C VAL A 127 -6.30 -3.59 6.42
N ILE A 128 -7.01 -2.51 6.07
CA ILE A 128 -7.28 -2.13 4.68
C ILE A 128 -5.96 -1.86 3.95
N ALA A 129 -5.02 -1.15 4.58
CA ALA A 129 -3.70 -0.89 4.01
C ALA A 129 -2.93 -2.18 3.70
N MET A 130 -2.90 -3.15 4.63
CA MET A 130 -2.29 -4.47 4.40
C MET A 130 -2.95 -5.21 3.23
N LEU A 131 -4.29 -5.21 3.16
CA LEU A 131 -5.02 -5.81 2.04
C LEU A 131 -4.70 -5.11 0.71
N CYS A 132 -4.65 -3.78 0.69
CA CYS A 132 -4.26 -3.01 -0.49
C CYS A 132 -2.84 -3.36 -0.95
N ILE A 133 -1.88 -3.51 -0.03
CA ILE A 133 -0.51 -3.92 -0.37
C ILE A 133 -0.48 -5.36 -0.89
N LEU A 134 -1.23 -6.27 -0.26
CA LEU A 134 -1.33 -7.66 -0.68
C LEU A 134 -1.95 -7.81 -2.08
N PHE A 135 -2.98 -7.03 -2.40
CA PHE A 135 -3.58 -7.01 -3.73
C PHE A 135 -2.65 -6.44 -4.80
N GLN A 136 -1.64 -5.66 -4.41
CA GLN A 136 -0.60 -5.15 -5.31
C GLN A 136 0.60 -6.10 -5.46
N MET A 137 0.60 -7.23 -4.74
CA MET A 137 1.73 -8.15 -4.77
C MET A 137 1.97 -8.66 -6.20
N PRO A 138 3.17 -8.44 -6.75
CA PRO A 138 3.44 -8.76 -8.15
C PRO A 138 3.57 -10.27 -8.31
N SER A 139 2.85 -10.81 -9.30
CA SER A 139 3.04 -12.17 -9.80
C SER A 139 3.20 -12.12 -11.31
N ARG A 140 3.88 -13.13 -11.88
CA ARG A 140 4.07 -13.23 -13.33
C ARG A 140 2.73 -13.20 -14.04
N GLU A 141 1.77 -14.00 -13.59
CA GLU A 141 0.42 -14.08 -14.15
C GLU A 141 -0.31 -12.73 -14.11
N ARG A 142 -0.27 -12.02 -12.97
CA ARG A 142 -0.90 -10.69 -12.85
C ARG A 142 -0.26 -9.68 -13.79
N MET A 143 1.07 -9.67 -13.90
CA MET A 143 1.76 -8.72 -14.78
C MET A 143 1.50 -9.01 -16.25
N GLU A 144 1.49 -10.29 -16.65
CA GLU A 144 1.09 -10.67 -17.99
C GLU A 144 -0.37 -10.28 -18.27
N ALA A 145 -1.29 -10.48 -17.31
CA ALA A 145 -2.69 -10.08 -17.45
C ALA A 145 -2.85 -8.56 -17.64
N LEU A 146 -2.19 -7.74 -16.82
CA LEU A 146 -2.25 -6.27 -16.91
C LEU A 146 -1.75 -5.73 -18.27
N LEU A 147 -0.79 -6.42 -18.88
CA LEU A 147 -0.24 -6.12 -20.20
C LEU A 147 -1.10 -6.70 -21.34
N ARG A 148 -1.94 -7.70 -21.08
CA ARG A 148 -2.81 -8.36 -22.06
C ARG A 148 -4.22 -7.79 -22.12
N GLU A 149 -4.73 -7.19 -21.03
CA GLU A 149 -6.01 -6.48 -21.01
C GLU A 149 -5.97 -5.26 -21.95
N SER A 150 -6.23 -5.50 -23.22
CA SER A 150 -6.43 -4.52 -24.29
C SER A 150 -7.87 -4.59 -24.77
N HIS A 151 -8.78 -3.95 -24.04
CA HIS A 151 -10.10 -3.56 -24.54
C HIS A 151 -10.45 -2.20 -23.94
#